data_AF-A9KPR7-F1
#
_entry.id   AF-A9KPR7-F1
#
_cell.length_a   1.000
_cell.length_b   1.000
_cell.length_c   1.000
_cell.angle_alpha   90.00
_cell.angle_beta   90.00
_cell.angle_gamma   90.00
#
_symmetry.space_group_name_H-M   'P 1'
#
loop_
_entity.id
_entity.type
_entity.pdbx_description
1 polymer ?
#
loop_
_entity_poly.entity_id
_entity_poly.type
_entity_poly.pdbx_seq_one_letter_code
_entity_poly.pdbx_strand_id
1 'polypeptide(L)'
;MTDAPFFYKEVEGDFILRAKVSHDFVSTYDACVLLALENEKLWAKACFEYTDLGTHSVVTVMTNERSDDANGVDVDGDEVWLQLSRKDNLFAIHYSLDGKEFKMARLCHLPMQKKIKVGLEAQSPTGDGGSRRFSNVSLELRSLEDIRNGN
;
A
#
# COMPACT_ATOMS: atom_id res chain seq x y z
N MET A 1 11.27 -14.63 -0.91
CA MET A 1 11.28 -13.50 -1.87
C MET A 1 10.22 -13.72 -2.94
N THR A 2 9.26 -12.81 -3.06
CA THR A 2 8.35 -12.74 -4.22
C THR A 2 9.02 -11.92 -5.32
N ASP A 3 9.00 -12.39 -6.56
CA ASP A 3 9.62 -11.78 -7.76
C ASP A 3 8.87 -10.55 -8.31
N ALA A 4 8.09 -9.86 -7.46
CA ALA A 4 7.30 -8.71 -7.90
C ALA A 4 8.21 -7.49 -8.12
N PRO A 5 8.11 -6.79 -9.27
CA PRO A 5 8.86 -5.56 -9.52
C PRO A 5 8.57 -4.51 -8.46
N PHE A 6 9.62 -4.02 -7.78
CA PHE A 6 9.54 -3.03 -6.72
C PHE A 6 10.45 -1.82 -7.02
N PHE A 7 9.84 -0.66 -7.26
CA PHE A 7 10.53 0.61 -7.47
C PHE A 7 10.51 1.43 -6.17
N TYR A 8 11.67 1.68 -5.57
CA TYR A 8 11.75 2.22 -4.20
C TYR A 8 12.83 3.28 -4.00
N LYS A 9 12.69 3.99 -2.87
CA LYS A 9 13.77 4.75 -2.23
C LYS A 9 14.04 4.19 -0.85
N GLU A 10 15.28 4.34 -0.39
CA GLU A 10 15.58 4.20 1.03
C GLU A 10 15.11 5.46 1.77
N VAL A 11 14.33 5.27 2.83
CA VAL A 11 13.73 6.33 3.64
C VAL A 11 14.11 6.10 5.09
N GLU A 12 14.60 7.15 5.75
CA GLU A 12 14.88 7.12 7.19
C GLU A 12 13.83 7.93 7.96
N GLY A 13 13.21 7.30 8.96
CA GLY A 13 12.22 7.93 9.83
C GLY A 13 10.80 7.92 9.25
N ASP A 14 10.02 8.89 9.70
CA ASP A 14 8.60 9.04 9.36
C ASP A 14 8.40 9.47 7.91
N PHE A 15 7.32 9.00 7.30
CA PHE A 15 6.97 9.37 5.94
C PHE A 15 5.48 9.29 5.68
N ILE A 16 5.08 9.92 4.58
CA ILE A 16 3.77 9.75 3.95
C ILE A 16 4.02 9.51 2.46
N LEU A 17 3.67 8.32 1.98
CA LEU A 17 3.67 7.96 0.56
C LEU A 17 2.23 7.95 0.06
N ARG A 18 1.95 8.69 -1.02
CA ARG A 18 0.65 8.71 -1.69
C ARG A 18 0.80 8.38 -3.17
N ALA A 19 -0.20 7.72 -3.75
CA ALA A 19 -0.34 7.60 -5.20
C ALA A 19 -1.81 7.38 -5.57
N LYS A 20 -2.20 7.87 -6.75
CA LYS A 20 -3.42 7.44 -7.42
C LYS A 20 -3.10 6.24 -8.30
N VAL A 21 -3.80 5.13 -8.10
CA VAL A 21 -3.49 3.84 -8.71
C VAL A 21 -4.64 3.30 -9.54
N SER A 22 -4.33 2.59 -10.62
CA SER A 22 -5.28 1.85 -11.48
C SER A 22 -4.58 0.72 -12.24
N HIS A 23 -5.33 -0.33 -12.57
CA HIS A 23 -4.90 -1.44 -13.42
C HIS A 23 -6.11 -2.13 -14.07
N ASP A 24 -5.89 -3.21 -14.82
CA ASP A 24 -6.92 -3.82 -15.69
C ASP A 24 -7.74 -4.95 -15.02
N PHE A 25 -7.51 -5.26 -13.74
CA PHE A 25 -8.22 -6.28 -12.94
C PHE A 25 -8.47 -7.63 -13.66
N VAL A 26 -7.42 -8.21 -14.26
CA VAL A 26 -7.56 -9.39 -15.14
C VAL A 26 -7.52 -10.69 -14.35
N SER A 27 -6.51 -10.85 -13.48
CA SER A 27 -6.26 -12.09 -12.75
C SER A 27 -6.37 -11.86 -11.24
N THR A 28 -6.88 -12.85 -10.52
CA THR A 28 -7.05 -12.77 -9.06
C THR A 28 -5.72 -12.39 -8.39
N TYR A 29 -5.80 -11.44 -7.47
CA TYR A 29 -4.71 -10.78 -6.74
C TYR A 29 -3.81 -9.86 -7.58
N ASP A 30 -4.21 -9.52 -8.80
CA ASP A 30 -3.64 -8.38 -9.52
C ASP A 30 -3.76 -7.12 -8.68
N ALA A 31 -2.65 -6.41 -8.44
CA ALA A 31 -2.72 -5.16 -7.69
C ALA A 31 -1.66 -4.12 -8.08
N CYS A 32 -2.01 -2.87 -7.84
CA CYS A 32 -1.05 -1.79 -7.60
C CYS A 32 -0.81 -1.66 -6.08
N VAL A 33 0.46 -1.60 -5.66
CA VAL A 33 0.81 -1.67 -4.24
C VAL A 33 1.72 -0.52 -3.83
N LEU A 34 1.42 0.12 -2.69
CA LEU A 34 2.40 0.89 -1.92
C LEU A 34 3.04 -0.04 -0.88
N LEU A 35 4.36 -0.12 -0.87
CA LEU A 35 5.11 -1.07 -0.05
C LEU A 35 6.12 -0.33 0.84
N ALA A 36 6.07 -0.61 2.14
CA ALA A 36 7.16 -0.37 3.08
C ALA A 36 7.79 -1.72 3.43
N LEU A 37 9.09 -1.87 3.16
CA LEU A 37 9.82 -3.12 3.26
C LEU A 37 11.12 -2.91 4.04
N GLU A 38 11.25 -3.59 5.17
CA GLU A 38 12.55 -3.75 5.81
C GLU A 38 13.25 -5.01 5.26
N ASN A 39 12.57 -6.14 5.35
CA ASN A 39 13.07 -7.44 4.93
C ASN A 39 11.89 -8.37 4.58
N GLU A 40 12.18 -9.59 4.12
CA GLU A 40 11.16 -10.53 3.63
C GLU A 40 10.12 -10.96 4.68
N LYS A 41 10.37 -10.70 5.97
CA LYS A 41 9.50 -11.04 7.09
C LYS A 41 8.87 -9.84 7.78
N LEU A 42 9.24 -8.61 7.39
CA LEU A 42 8.76 -7.39 8.02
C LEU A 42 8.48 -6.33 6.97
N TRP A 43 7.19 -6.16 6.65
CA TRP A 43 6.72 -5.28 5.59
C TRP A 43 5.24 -4.90 5.76
N ALA A 44 4.82 -3.83 5.08
CA ALA A 44 3.44 -3.37 5.01
C ALA A 44 3.05 -3.07 3.56
N LYS A 45 1.90 -3.58 3.12
CA LYS A 45 1.33 -3.33 1.79
C LYS A 45 -0.02 -2.64 1.91
N ALA A 46 -0.18 -1.56 1.15
CA ALA A 46 -1.48 -1.03 0.75
C ALA A 46 -1.72 -1.39 -0.71
N CYS A 47 -2.74 -2.20 -0.98
CA CYS A 47 -3.04 -2.71 -2.32
C CYS A 47 -4.36 -2.13 -2.80
N PHE A 48 -4.44 -1.82 -4.09
CA PHE A 48 -5.70 -1.83 -4.82
C PHE A 48 -5.71 -3.07 -5.68
N GLU A 49 -6.58 -4.03 -5.35
CA GLU A 49 -6.46 -5.42 -5.76
C GLU A 49 -7.75 -5.97 -6.39
N TYR A 50 -7.60 -6.86 -7.37
CA TYR A 50 -8.69 -7.74 -7.80
C TYR A 50 -8.80 -8.95 -6.89
N THR A 51 -9.80 -8.99 -6.02
CA THR A 51 -9.91 -10.01 -4.97
C THR A 51 -10.42 -11.35 -5.50
N ASP A 52 -10.27 -12.40 -4.70
CA ASP A 52 -10.86 -13.72 -4.93
C ASP A 52 -12.40 -13.74 -4.88
N LEU A 53 -13.00 -12.69 -4.32
CA LEU A 53 -14.44 -12.44 -4.33
C LEU A 53 -14.94 -11.78 -5.63
N GLY A 54 -14.03 -11.43 -6.54
CA GLY A 54 -14.36 -10.74 -7.78
C GLY A 54 -14.63 -9.23 -7.60
N THR A 55 -14.10 -8.62 -6.54
CA THR A 55 -14.24 -7.18 -6.27
C THR A 55 -12.93 -6.43 -6.49
N HIS A 56 -13.02 -5.13 -6.77
CA HIS A 56 -11.88 -4.22 -6.71
C HIS A 56 -11.82 -3.68 -5.28
N SER A 57 -10.78 -4.01 -4.52
CA SER A 57 -10.76 -3.73 -3.09
C SER A 57 -9.47 -3.07 -2.65
N VAL A 58 -9.58 -2.19 -1.66
CA VAL A 58 -8.41 -1.75 -0.90
C VAL A 58 -8.05 -2.86 0.08
N VAL A 59 -7.01 -3.61 -0.25
CA VAL A 59 -6.51 -4.70 0.59
C VAL A 59 -5.28 -4.21 1.36
N THR A 60 -5.19 -4.58 2.64
CA THR A 60 -4.04 -4.24 3.48
C THR A 60 -3.37 -5.50 3.99
N VAL A 61 -2.05 -5.54 3.97
CA VAL A 61 -1.29 -6.67 4.51
C VAL A 61 -0.16 -6.15 5.38
N MET A 62 -0.20 -6.49 6.67
CA MET A 62 0.79 -6.09 7.66
C MET A 62 1.54 -7.33 8.11
N THR A 63 2.82 -7.42 7.81
CA THR A 63 3.60 -8.64 8.01
C THR A 63 4.66 -8.41 9.07
N ASN A 64 4.62 -9.23 10.13
CA ASN A 64 5.67 -9.37 11.13
C ASN A 64 5.88 -10.87 11.42
N GLU A 65 6.86 -11.48 10.76
CA GLU A 65 7.09 -12.93 10.61
C GLU A 65 5.95 -13.68 9.90
N ARG A 66 4.70 -13.30 10.13
CA ARG A 66 3.49 -13.82 9.46
C ARG A 66 2.66 -12.65 8.96
N SER A 67 2.07 -12.83 7.78
CA SER A 67 1.17 -11.84 7.18
C SER A 67 -0.16 -11.84 7.91
N ASP A 68 -0.66 -10.64 8.19
CA ASP A 68 -2.02 -10.35 8.63
C ASP A 68 -2.66 -9.46 7.57
N ASP A 69 -3.51 -10.08 6.75
CA ASP A 69 -4.21 -9.42 5.65
C ASP A 69 -5.68 -9.13 5.98
N ALA A 70 -6.23 -8.12 5.30
CA ALA A 70 -7.64 -7.81 5.34
C ALA A 70 -8.09 -7.23 4.00
N ASN A 71 -9.16 -7.82 3.45
CA ASN A 71 -9.97 -7.18 2.41
C ASN A 71 -10.72 -6.01 3.06
N GLY A 72 -10.40 -4.80 2.61
CA GLY A 72 -10.97 -3.58 3.12
C GLY A 72 -12.22 -3.18 2.35
N VAL A 73 -12.26 -1.92 1.90
CA VAL A 73 -13.42 -1.38 1.20
C VAL A 73 -13.44 -1.85 -0.25
N ASP A 74 -14.60 -2.30 -0.72
CA ASP A 74 -14.86 -2.46 -2.14
C ASP A 74 -15.03 -1.10 -2.80
N VAL A 75 -14.34 -0.88 -3.90
CA VAL A 75 -14.38 0.36 -4.68
C VAL A 75 -15.17 0.10 -5.95
N ASP A 76 -16.27 0.84 -6.12
CA ASP A 76 -17.04 0.86 -7.37
C ASP A 76 -16.32 1.76 -8.39
N GLY A 77 -15.24 1.23 -8.97
CA GLY A 77 -14.40 1.93 -9.94
C GLY A 77 -13.03 1.27 -10.16
N ASP A 78 -12.27 1.84 -11.11
CA ASP A 78 -10.98 1.29 -11.56
C ASP A 78 -9.78 2.10 -11.06
N GLU A 79 -10.01 3.11 -10.23
CA GLU A 79 -8.97 3.93 -9.64
C GLU A 79 -9.25 4.31 -8.19
N VAL A 80 -8.19 4.40 -7.39
CA VAL A 80 -8.25 4.84 -6.00
C VAL A 80 -6.95 5.54 -5.62
N TRP A 81 -7.00 6.45 -4.65
CA TRP A 81 -5.80 6.94 -3.99
C TRP A 81 -5.46 6.03 -2.82
N LEU A 82 -4.19 5.65 -2.73
CA LEU A 82 -3.63 4.95 -1.58
C LEU A 82 -2.68 5.89 -0.85
N GLN A 83 -2.63 5.75 0.47
CA GLN A 83 -1.66 6.37 1.34
C GLN A 83 -1.07 5.32 2.29
N LEU A 84 0.26 5.26 2.35
CA LEU A 84 1.00 4.52 3.36
C LEU A 84 1.83 5.52 4.17
N SER A 85 1.60 5.55 5.48
CA SER A 85 2.26 6.50 6.38
C SER A 85 2.93 5.79 7.56
N ARG A 86 4.03 6.36 8.04
CA ARG A 86 4.77 5.90 9.22
C ARG A 86 4.87 7.03 10.24
N LYS A 87 4.64 6.69 11.52
CA LYS A 87 4.98 7.50 12.69
C LYS A 87 5.64 6.61 13.74
N ASP A 88 6.93 6.79 13.98
CA ASP A 88 7.76 5.89 14.79
C ASP A 88 7.67 4.43 14.31
N ASN A 89 7.02 3.54 15.07
CA ASN A 89 6.78 2.14 14.71
C ASN A 89 5.32 1.85 14.32
N LEU A 90 4.50 2.89 14.18
CA LEU A 90 3.13 2.78 13.71
C LEU A 90 3.09 3.01 12.20
N PHE A 91 2.40 2.11 11.50
CA PHE A 91 2.11 2.22 10.09
C PHE A 91 0.60 2.31 9.90
N ALA A 92 0.17 3.30 9.13
CA ALA A 92 -1.23 3.48 8.79
C ALA A 92 -1.42 3.49 7.28
N ILE A 93 -2.49 2.82 6.85
CA ILE A 93 -2.93 2.78 5.47
C ILE A 93 -4.25 3.51 5.38
N HIS A 94 -4.33 4.44 4.45
CA HIS A 94 -5.54 5.18 4.12
C HIS A 94 -5.83 5.08 2.64
N TYR A 95 -7.08 5.33 2.27
CA TYR A 95 -7.50 5.44 0.88
C TYR A 95 -8.37 6.66 0.67
N SER A 96 -8.47 7.12 -0.57
CA SER A 96 -9.38 8.19 -0.97
C SER A 96 -9.97 7.93 -2.35
N LEU A 97 -11.26 8.24 -2.51
CA LEU A 97 -11.95 8.14 -3.80
C LEU A 97 -11.83 9.44 -4.63
N ASP A 98 -11.55 10.57 -3.98
CA ASP A 98 -11.48 11.89 -4.61
C ASP A 98 -10.09 12.55 -4.53
N GLY A 99 -9.16 11.94 -3.80
CA GLY A 99 -7.82 12.47 -3.54
C GLY A 99 -7.78 13.62 -2.56
N LYS A 100 -8.89 13.91 -1.88
CA LYS A 100 -9.01 15.01 -0.91
C LYS A 100 -9.26 14.50 0.50
N GLU A 101 -10.15 13.52 0.65
CA GLU A 101 -10.48 12.95 1.96
C GLU A 101 -9.92 11.53 2.07
N PHE A 102 -8.93 11.34 2.94
CA PHE A 102 -8.30 10.05 3.18
C PHE A 102 -8.88 9.35 4.41
N LYS A 103 -9.51 8.19 4.19
CA LYS A 103 -10.13 7.34 5.21
C LYS A 103 -9.17 6.23 5.62
N MET A 104 -9.00 6.01 6.91
CA MET A 104 -8.10 4.96 7.42
C MET A 104 -8.70 3.57 7.16
N ALA A 105 -7.92 2.69 6.53
CA ALA A 105 -8.24 1.28 6.35
C ALA A 105 -7.54 0.42 7.40
N ARG A 106 -6.30 0.76 7.79
CA ARG A 106 -5.50 -0.03 8.72
C ARG A 106 -4.60 0.87 9.57
N LEU A 107 -4.39 0.46 10.82
CA LEU A 107 -3.32 0.95 11.69
C LEU A 107 -2.69 -0.26 12.36
N CYS A 108 -1.38 -0.38 12.32
CA CYS A 108 -0.66 -1.49 12.93
C CYS A 108 0.69 -1.02 13.46
N HIS A 109 1.16 -1.69 14.52
CA HIS A 109 2.53 -1.56 14.97
C HIS A 109 3.42 -2.56 14.23
N LEU A 110 4.47 -2.08 13.56
CA LEU A 110 5.51 -2.91 12.96
C LEU A 110 6.87 -2.43 13.47
N PRO A 111 7.66 -3.28 14.15
CA PRO A 111 8.93 -2.89 14.79
C PRO A 111 10.08 -2.73 13.77
N MET A 112 9.88 -1.91 12.74
CA MET A 112 10.88 -1.69 11.71
C MET A 112 12.01 -0.76 12.17
N GLN A 113 13.21 -0.98 11.65
CA GLN A 113 14.34 -0.07 11.74
C GLN A 113 14.00 1.30 11.16
N LYS A 114 14.78 2.32 11.53
CA LYS A 114 14.54 3.70 11.06
C LYS A 114 14.65 3.81 9.55
N LYS A 115 15.65 3.16 8.95
CA LYS A 115 15.91 3.21 7.51
C LYS A 115 15.36 1.95 6.83
N ILE A 116 14.38 2.12 5.94
CA ILE A 116 13.70 1.04 5.20
C ILE A 116 13.51 1.39 3.73
N LYS A 117 13.08 0.43 2.91
CA LYS A 117 12.69 0.66 1.52
C LYS A 117 11.21 1.03 1.46
N VAL A 118 10.89 2.10 0.76
CA VAL A 118 9.49 2.55 0.58
C VAL A 118 9.26 2.85 -0.91
N GLY A 119 8.17 2.34 -1.48
CA GLY A 119 7.95 2.49 -2.92
C GLY A 119 6.70 1.83 -3.46
N LEU A 120 6.75 1.55 -4.76
CA LEU A 120 5.65 1.07 -5.59
C LEU A 120 5.95 -0.36 -6.05
N GLU A 121 5.02 -1.28 -5.85
CA GLU A 121 5.11 -2.67 -6.32
C GLU A 121 3.95 -2.97 -7.28
N ALA A 122 4.27 -3.66 -8.37
CA ALA A 122 3.28 -4.20 -9.30
C ALA A 122 3.21 -5.72 -9.12
N GLN A 123 2.04 -6.25 -8.74
CA GLN A 123 1.86 -7.69 -8.53
C GLN A 123 0.79 -8.29 -9.46
N SER A 124 1.07 -9.51 -9.92
CA SER A 124 0.17 -10.38 -10.68
C SER A 124 0.53 -11.84 -10.37
N PRO A 125 0.21 -12.34 -9.17
CA PRO A 125 0.74 -13.63 -8.71
C PRO A 125 0.09 -14.84 -9.39
N THR A 126 -1.11 -14.69 -9.97
CA THR A 126 -1.82 -15.76 -10.68
C THR A 126 -1.93 -15.52 -12.19
N GLY A 127 -1.46 -14.37 -12.68
CA GLY A 127 -1.60 -13.95 -14.07
C GLY A 127 -0.26 -13.73 -14.78
N ASP A 128 -0.35 -13.30 -16.04
CA ASP A 128 0.81 -13.05 -16.90
C ASP A 128 1.37 -11.61 -16.78
N GLY A 129 0.93 -10.85 -15.77
CA GLY A 129 1.31 -9.46 -15.58
C GLY A 129 0.32 -8.46 -16.18
N GLY A 130 0.81 -7.35 -16.74
CA GLY A 130 -0.01 -6.26 -17.29
C GLY A 130 0.30 -4.89 -16.69
N SER A 131 -0.33 -3.85 -17.22
CA SER A 131 -0.01 -2.46 -16.87
C SER A 131 -0.51 -2.10 -15.46
N ARG A 132 0.40 -1.60 -14.61
CA ARG A 132 0.06 -0.98 -13.32
C ARG A 132 0.37 0.51 -13.41
N ARG A 133 -0.63 1.36 -13.19
CA ARG A 133 -0.49 2.82 -13.33
C ARG A 133 -0.42 3.44 -11.95
N PHE A 134 0.66 4.16 -11.71
CA PHE A 134 0.84 5.01 -10.54
C PHE A 134 0.97 6.45 -11.03
N SER A 135 0.05 7.31 -10.59
CA SER A 135 0.03 8.73 -10.95
C SER A 135 -0.01 9.59 -9.69
N ASN A 136 0.41 10.85 -9.83
CA ASN A 136 0.45 11.81 -8.72
C ASN A 136 1.18 11.28 -7.47
N VAL A 137 2.27 10.55 -7.68
CA VAL A 137 3.05 9.95 -6.60
C VAL A 137 3.75 11.05 -5.80
N SER A 138 3.55 11.07 -4.48
CA SER A 138 4.28 11.94 -3.57
C SER A 138 4.87 11.14 -2.41
N LEU A 139 6.09 11.49 -2.01
CA LEU A 139 6.75 10.94 -0.83
C LEU A 139 7.25 12.12 0.01
N GLU A 140 6.66 12.29 1.17
CA GLU A 140 6.97 13.37 2.11
C GLU A 140 7.66 12.80 3.35
N LEU A 141 8.80 13.37 3.74
CA LEU A 141 9.59 12.94 4.89
C LEU A 141 9.16 13.68 6.16
N ARG A 142 7.95 13.36 6.62
CA ARG A 142 7.32 13.90 7.84
C ARG A 142 6.31 12.88 8.37
N SER A 143 5.86 13.07 9.60
CA SER A 143 4.71 12.35 10.16
C SER A 143 3.39 13.11 10.01
N LEU A 144 2.30 12.35 10.13
CA LEU A 144 0.98 12.89 10.43
C LEU A 144 0.91 13.30 11.90
N GLU A 145 0.22 14.41 12.18
CA GLU A 145 -0.03 14.86 13.56
C GLU A 145 -0.86 13.82 14.32
N ASP A 146 -1.98 13.40 13.73
CA ASP A 146 -2.73 12.21 14.12
C ASP A 146 -2.60 11.15 13.01
N ILE A 147 -1.91 10.05 13.28
CA ILE A 147 -1.70 8.98 12.29
C ILE A 147 -3.01 8.31 11.85
N ARG A 148 -4.09 8.44 12.64
CA ARG A 148 -5.41 7.92 12.27
C ARG A 148 -6.12 8.81 11.25
N ASN A 149 -5.79 10.10 11.22
CA ASN A 149 -6.31 11.05 10.25
C ASN A 149 -5.42 11.05 9.00
N GLY A 150 -5.96 10.63 7.86
CA GLY A 150 -5.17 10.49 6.64
C GLY A 150 -4.84 11.80 5.93
N ASN A 151 -5.34 12.94 6.42
CA ASN A 151 -5.27 14.23 5.74
C ASN A 151 -4.03 15.03 6.13
#